data_AF-A0AB36KNX4-F1
#
_entry.id   AF-A0AB36KNX4-F1
#
_cell.length_a   1.000
_cell.length_b   1.000
_cell.length_c   1.000
_cell.angle_alpha   90.00
_cell.angle_beta   90.00
_cell.angle_gamma   90.00
#
_symmetry.space_group_name_H-M   'P 1'
#
loop_
_entity.id
_entity.type
_entity.pdbx_description
1 polymer ?
#
loop_
_entity_poly.entity_id
_entity_poly.type
_entity_poly.pdbx_seq_one_letter_code
_entity_poly.pdbx_strand_id
1 'polypeptide(L)'
;MPLPITPKHEATLRLLRRGHPAMANLSVAIDKAFDVSACENPELARLILDVLCLRFIAGDATARPALIAQINHFGALNCFSRPQVHAFTSAVADLA
;
A
#
# COMPACT_ATOMS: atom_id res chain seq x y z
N MET A 1 1.62 7.62 -15.16
CA MET A 1 0.86 8.67 -14.42
C MET A 1 0.34 8.05 -13.13
N PRO A 2 0.34 8.75 -11.99
CA PRO A 2 -0.18 8.21 -10.74
C PRO A 2 -1.71 8.02 -10.82
N LEU A 3 -2.24 7.07 -10.05
CA LEU A 3 -3.68 6.86 -9.97
C LEU A 3 -4.39 8.13 -9.49
N PRO A 4 -5.53 8.52 -10.08
CA PRO A 4 -6.34 9.61 -9.55
C PRO A 4 -6.76 9.28 -8.12
N ILE A 5 -6.59 10.22 -7.19
CA ILE A 5 -7.02 10.04 -5.80
C ILE A 5 -8.55 9.94 -5.79
N THR A 6 -9.07 8.78 -5.42
CA THR A 6 -10.51 8.59 -5.26
C THR A 6 -10.95 9.08 -3.88
N PRO A 7 -12.23 9.49 -3.71
CA PRO A 7 -12.75 9.90 -2.40
C PRO A 7 -12.59 8.83 -1.32
N LYS A 8 -12.68 7.56 -1.71
CA LYS A 8 -12.46 6.41 -0.83
C LYS A 8 -11.01 6.34 -0.35
N HIS A 9 -10.05 6.45 -1.27
CA HIS A 9 -8.64 6.45 -0.93
C HIS A 9 -8.26 7.66 -0.07
N GLU A 10 -8.81 8.85 -0.35
CA GLU A 10 -8.62 10.02 0.50
C GLU A 10 -9.18 9.84 1.92
N ALA A 11 -10.33 9.18 2.06
CA ALA A 11 -10.86 8.82 3.38
C ALA A 11 -9.93 7.86 4.13
N THR A 12 -9.38 6.84 3.44
CA THR A 12 -8.37 5.93 4.00
C THR A 12 -7.15 6.70 4.49
N LEU A 13 -6.56 7.56 3.66
CA LEU A 13 -5.40 8.37 4.03
C LEU A 13 -5.69 9.26 5.25
N ARG A 14 -6.89 9.85 5.35
CA ARG A 14 -7.28 10.64 6.53
C ARG A 14 -7.32 9.79 7.80
N LEU A 15 -7.83 8.57 7.74
CA LEU A 15 -7.85 7.65 8.88
C LEU A 15 -6.43 7.23 9.28
N LEU A 16 -5.60 6.86 8.30
CA LEU A 16 -4.20 6.50 8.52
C LEU A 16 -3.42 7.66 9.14
N ARG A 17 -3.60 8.90 8.67
CA ARG A 17 -2.91 10.07 9.25
C ARG A 17 -3.26 10.32 10.71
N ARG A 18 -4.48 9.98 11.13
CA ARG A 18 -4.94 10.16 12.52
C ARG A 18 -4.41 9.08 13.46
N GLY A 19 -4.36 7.83 13.02
CA GLY A 19 -3.95 6.71 13.88
C GLY A 19 -2.49 6.27 13.72
N HIS A 20 -1.93 6.39 12.51
CA HIS A 20 -0.63 5.81 12.15
C HIS A 20 0.03 6.59 10.99
N PRO A 21 0.59 7.79 11.23
CA PRO A 21 1.09 8.68 10.17
C PRO A 21 2.20 8.05 9.31
N ALA A 22 3.03 7.19 9.87
CA ALA A 22 4.04 6.44 9.12
C ALA A 22 3.42 5.53 8.04
N MET A 23 2.28 4.88 8.36
CA MET A 23 1.54 4.04 7.42
C MET A 23 0.88 4.89 6.32
N ALA A 24 0.37 6.06 6.67
CA ALA A 24 -0.17 7.00 5.68
C ALA A 24 0.90 7.46 4.68
N ASN A 25 2.10 7.78 5.16
CA ASN A 25 3.21 8.19 4.32
C ASN A 25 3.66 7.04 3.40
N LEU A 26 3.71 5.82 3.94
CA LEU A 26 4.03 4.62 3.17
C LEU A 26 2.98 4.36 2.08
N SER A 27 1.68 4.45 2.39
CA SER A 27 0.61 4.31 1.40
C SER A 27 0.80 5.30 0.24
N VAL A 28 1.03 6.57 0.55
CA VAL A 28 1.27 7.61 -0.47
C VAL A 28 2.53 7.32 -1.30
N ALA A 29 3.60 6.79 -0.69
CA ALA A 29 4.82 6.42 -1.40
C ALA A 29 4.58 5.24 -2.36
N ILE A 30 3.80 4.25 -1.92
CA ILE A 30 3.40 3.10 -2.72
C ILE A 30 2.56 3.56 -3.92
N ASP A 31 1.54 4.39 -3.71
CA ASP A 31 0.67 4.89 -4.79
C ASP A 31 1.44 5.70 -5.85
N LYS A 32 2.44 6.47 -5.43
CA LYS A 32 3.30 7.24 -6.35
C LYS A 32 4.22 6.35 -7.17
N ALA A 33 4.67 5.24 -6.60
CA ALA A 33 5.58 4.30 -7.22
C ALA A 33 4.87 3.25 -8.08
N PHE A 34 3.56 3.08 -7.93
CA PHE A 34 2.79 2.04 -8.59
C PHE A 34 2.70 2.26 -10.10
N ASP A 35 3.22 1.31 -10.87
CA ASP A 35 3.07 1.30 -12.32
C ASP A 35 1.71 0.75 -12.72
N VAL A 36 0.79 1.66 -13.03
CA VAL A 36 -0.57 1.34 -13.47
C VAL A 36 -0.64 0.61 -14.81
N SER A 37 0.40 0.69 -15.64
CA SER A 37 0.42 0.03 -16.96
C SER A 37 0.66 -1.47 -16.86
N ALA A 38 1.27 -1.92 -15.76
CA ALA A 38 1.58 -3.32 -15.49
C ALA A 38 0.43 -4.08 -14.79
N CYS A 39 -0.69 -3.41 -14.50
CA CYS A 39 -1.83 -3.98 -13.78
C CYS A 39 -3.13 -3.78 -14.55
N GLU A 40 -3.91 -4.85 -14.75
CA GLU A 40 -5.19 -4.78 -15.45
C GLU A 40 -6.22 -3.91 -14.73
N ASN A 41 -6.21 -3.91 -13.39
CA ASN A 41 -7.12 -3.12 -12.57
C ASN A 41 -6.38 -2.42 -11.41
N PRO A 42 -5.76 -1.27 -11.69
CA PRO A 42 -4.95 -0.56 -10.71
C PRO A 42 -5.81 0.06 -9.59
N GLU A 43 -7.10 0.31 -9.83
CA GLU A 43 -8.03 0.75 -8.77
C GLU A 43 -8.30 -0.35 -7.74
N LEU A 44 -8.49 -1.59 -8.20
CA LEU A 44 -8.64 -2.75 -7.32
C LEU A 44 -7.34 -3.02 -6.55
N ALA A 45 -6.18 -2.91 -7.22
CA ALA A 45 -4.89 -3.06 -6.57
C ALA A 45 -4.71 -2.07 -5.41
N ARG A 46 -5.03 -0.80 -5.63
CA ARG A 46 -5.01 0.22 -4.58
C ARG A 46 -6.03 -0.07 -3.48
N LEU A 47 -7.23 -0.53 -3.82
CA LEU A 47 -8.25 -0.87 -2.82
C LEU A 47 -7.78 -2.00 -1.89
N ILE A 48 -7.09 -3.01 -2.43
CA ILE A 48 -6.53 -4.10 -1.62
C ILE A 48 -5.51 -3.55 -0.63
N LEU A 49 -4.62 -2.66 -1.07
CA LEU A 49 -3.64 -2.00 -0.20
C LEU A 49 -4.32 -1.17 0.88
N ASP A 50 -5.30 -0.33 0.52
CA ASP A 50 -6.07 0.49 1.46
C ASP A 50 -6.70 -0.37 2.56
N VAL A 51 -7.34 -1.49 2.20
CA VAL A 51 -7.98 -2.40 3.15
C VAL A 51 -6.94 -3.04 4.08
N LEU A 52 -5.79 -3.46 3.55
CA LEU A 52 -4.72 -4.05 4.37
C LEU A 52 -4.11 -3.00 5.32
N CYS A 53 -3.94 -1.76 4.87
CA CYS A 53 -3.52 -0.65 5.73
C CYS A 53 -4.52 -0.38 6.86
N LEU A 54 -5.83 -0.41 6.56
CA LEU A 54 -6.87 -0.22 7.58
C LEU A 54 -6.91 -1.37 8.59
N ARG A 55 -6.75 -2.62 8.13
CA ARG A 55 -6.66 -3.79 9.02
C ARG A 55 -5.42 -3.72 9.91
N PHE A 56 -4.30 -3.23 9.38
CA PHE A 56 -3.08 -3.02 10.15
C PHE A 56 -3.31 -2.06 11.32
N ILE A 57 -3.91 -0.88 11.08
CA ILE A 57 -4.19 0.08 12.15
C ILE A 57 -5.27 -0.40 13.13
N ALA A 58 -6.11 -1.35 12.72
CA ALA A 58 -7.09 -2.00 13.60
C ALA A 58 -6.48 -3.10 14.49
N GLY A 59 -5.16 -3.35 14.37
CA GLY A 59 -4.45 -4.35 15.18
C GLY A 59 -4.60 -5.79 14.68
N ASP A 60 -5.04 -6.00 13.44
CA ASP A 60 -5.14 -7.33 12.85
C ASP A 60 -3.74 -7.92 12.63
N ALA A 61 -3.41 -8.98 13.40
CA ALA A 61 -2.12 -9.67 13.34
C ALA A 61 -1.78 -10.24 11.95
N THR A 62 -2.79 -10.49 11.11
CA THR A 62 -2.61 -11.02 9.75
C THR A 62 -2.38 -9.92 8.71
N ALA A 63 -2.67 -8.66 9.03
CA ALA A 63 -2.58 -7.57 8.06
C ALA A 63 -1.15 -7.27 7.63
N ARG A 64 -0.19 -7.30 8.56
CA ARG A 64 1.24 -7.09 8.27
C ARG A 64 1.80 -8.11 7.27
N PRO A 65 1.74 -9.43 7.52
CA PRO A 65 2.24 -10.41 6.57
C PRO A 65 1.46 -10.38 5.24
N ALA A 66 0.14 -10.12 5.28
CA ALA A 66 -0.65 -9.98 4.06
C ALA A 66 -0.23 -8.77 3.21
N LEU A 67 0.08 -7.63 3.82
CA LEU A 67 0.55 -6.44 3.12
C LEU A 67 1.92 -6.67 2.48
N ILE A 68 2.85 -7.30 3.20
CA ILE A 68 4.17 -7.70 2.67
C ILE A 68 3.99 -8.65 1.48
N ALA A 69 3.13 -9.66 1.60
CA ALA A 69 2.84 -10.60 0.51
C ALA A 69 2.27 -9.88 -0.71
N GLN A 70 1.35 -8.94 -0.50
CA GLN A 70 0.73 -8.18 -1.59
C GLN A 70 1.73 -7.27 -2.32
N ILE A 71 2.64 -6.61 -1.60
CA ILE A 71 3.70 -5.79 -2.21
C ILE A 71 4.63 -6.66 -3.06
N ASN A 72 5.00 -7.86 -2.57
CA ASN A 72 5.79 -8.82 -3.35
C ASN A 72 5.05 -9.28 -4.61
N HIS A 73 3.75 -9.55 -4.50
CA HIS A 73 2.92 -9.95 -5.63
C HIS A 73 2.87 -8.87 -6.71
N PHE A 74 2.67 -7.61 -6.32
CA PHE A 74 2.74 -6.48 -7.26
C PHE A 74 4.13 -6.29 -7.86
N GLY A 75 5.20 -6.58 -7.12
CA GLY A 75 6.55 -6.66 -7.66
C GLY A 75 6.70 -7.72 -8.75
N ALA A 76 6.13 -8.91 -8.55
CA ALA A 76 6.14 -9.99 -9.54
C ALA A 76 5.35 -9.64 -10.80
N LEU A 77 4.33 -8.78 -10.67
CA LEU A 77 3.57 -8.22 -11.79
C LEU A 77 4.25 -7.00 -12.44
N ASN A 78 5.47 -6.65 -12.05
CA ASN A 78 6.20 -5.45 -12.51
C ASN A 78 5.50 -4.11 -12.18
N CYS A 79 4.57 -4.09 -11.23
CA CYS A 79 3.96 -2.85 -10.74
C CYS A 79 4.94 -2.03 -9.87
N PHE A 80 6.00 -2.68 -9.37
CA PHE A 80 7.11 -2.04 -8.65
C PHE A 80 8.44 -2.61 -9.13
N SER A 81 9.49 -1.78 -9.08
CA SER A 81 10.87 -2.24 -9.25
C SER A 81 11.35 -3.04 -8.02
N ARG A 82 12.33 -3.93 -8.22
CA ARG A 82 12.91 -4.74 -7.13
C ARG A 82 13.39 -3.90 -5.92
N PRO A 83 14.07 -2.75 -6.11
CA PRO A 83 14.46 -1.89 -4.99
C PRO A 83 13.25 -1.32 -4.22
N GLN A 84 12.17 -0.96 -4.93
CA GLN A 84 10.94 -0.45 -4.30
C GLN A 84 10.24 -1.53 -3.48
N VAL A 85 10.13 -2.76 -4.00
CA VAL A 85 9.57 -3.90 -3.25
C VAL A 85 10.34 -4.11 -1.96
N HIS A 86 11.67 -4.11 -2.00
CA HIS A 86 12.49 -4.27 -0.80
C HIS A 86 12.30 -3.12 0.19
N ALA A 87 12.31 -1.88 -0.28
CA ALA A 87 12.13 -0.70 0.56
C ALA A 87 10.76 -0.69 1.25
N PHE A 88 9.69 -0.98 0.50
CA PHE A 88 8.33 -1.00 1.05
C PHE A 88 8.11 -2.16 2.01
N THR A 89 8.59 -3.37 1.69
CA THR A 89 8.44 -4.53 2.59
C THR A 89 9.22 -4.36 3.89
N SER A 90 10.44 -3.79 3.85
CA SER A 90 11.19 -3.42 5.06
C SER A 90 10.44 -2.37 5.87
N ALA A 91 9.97 -1.31 5.22
CA ALA A 91 9.19 -0.27 5.90
C ALA A 91 7.96 -0.87 6.60
N VAL A 92 7.21 -1.78 5.96
CA VAL A 92 6.08 -2.47 6.60
C VAL A 92 6.53 -3.35 7.77
N ALA A 93 7.67 -4.03 7.68
CA ALA A 93 8.19 -4.85 8.77
C ALA A 93 8.59 -4.00 9.99
N ASP A 94 9.14 -2.80 9.75
CA ASP A 94 9.67 -1.90 10.78
C ASP A 94 8.60 -1.00 11.43
N LEU A 95 7.37 -0.97 10.91
CA LEU A 95 6.26 -0.21 11.54
C LEU A 95 5.93 -0.81 12.92
N ALA A 96 6.04 -0.02 13.99
CA ALA A 96 5.72 -0.41 15.36
C ALA A 96 4.21 -0.60 15.58
#